data_AF-A0A543PX15-F1
#
_entry.id   AF-A0A543PX15-F1
#
_cell.length_a   1.000
_cell.length_b   1.000
_cell.length_c   1.000
_cell.angle_alpha   90.00
_cell.angle_beta   90.00
_cell.angle_gamma   90.00
#
_symmetry.space_group_name_H-M   'P 1'
#
loop_
_entity.id
_entity.type
_entity.pdbx_description
1 polymer ?
#
loop_
_entity_poly.entity_id
_entity_poly.type
_entity_poly.pdbx_seq_one_letter_code
_entity_poly.pdbx_strand_id
1 'polypeptide(L)'
;MATKTTKTERDGLAVTAGVTLLLNAAADRCLSILATDPAPALEDSFALSDLGLGAQLAGHLARDLLPADVELGSPRPHQDDPLELVRAAEALTRTVPIETLPAGSSHLVVALCDLLREHS
;
A
#
# COMPACT_ATOMS: atom_id res chain seq x y z
N MET A 1 1.98 -21.65 -23.87
CA MET A 1 3.39 -21.67 -23.46
C MET A 1 3.46 -21.01 -22.08
N ALA A 2 3.72 -21.76 -21.02
CA ALA A 2 3.89 -21.17 -19.69
C ALA A 2 5.29 -20.54 -19.61
N THR A 3 5.36 -19.21 -19.60
CA THR A 3 6.59 -18.47 -19.35
C THR A 3 7.06 -18.76 -17.93
N LYS A 4 8.28 -19.27 -17.80
CA LYS A 4 8.89 -19.63 -16.52
C LYS A 4 9.34 -18.35 -15.81
N THR A 5 8.59 -17.89 -14.83
CA THR A 5 8.89 -16.67 -14.05
C THR A 5 10.26 -16.80 -13.36
N THR A 6 11.12 -15.80 -13.55
CA THR A 6 12.46 -15.78 -12.95
C THR A 6 12.37 -15.55 -11.43
N LYS A 7 13.46 -15.78 -10.69
CA LYS A 7 13.49 -15.52 -9.23
C LYS A 7 13.24 -14.04 -8.94
N THR A 8 13.90 -13.16 -9.69
CA THR A 8 13.81 -11.71 -9.56
C THR A 8 12.41 -11.17 -9.81
N GLU A 9 11.73 -11.68 -10.84
CA GLU A 9 10.32 -11.33 -11.11
C GLU A 9 9.39 -11.79 -9.96
N ARG A 10 9.64 -12.97 -9.39
CA ARG A 10 8.87 -13.45 -8.23
C ARG A 10 9.07 -12.57 -7.00
N ASP A 11 10.30 -12.10 -6.77
CA ASP A 11 10.62 -11.21 -5.65
C ASP A 11 9.89 -9.86 -5.81
N GLY A 12 9.86 -9.28 -7.02
CA GLY A 12 9.12 -8.05 -7.30
C GLY A 12 7.60 -8.18 -7.19
N LEU A 13 7.04 -9.31 -7.62
CA LEU A 13 5.61 -9.62 -7.42
C LEU A 13 5.27 -9.77 -5.93
N ALA A 14 6.13 -10.43 -5.15
CA ALA A 14 5.94 -10.58 -3.71
C ALA A 14 5.99 -9.23 -2.98
N VAL A 15 6.92 -8.36 -3.37
CA VAL A 15 6.98 -6.96 -2.88
C VAL A 15 5.70 -6.21 -3.21
N THR A 16 5.24 -6.28 -4.46
CA THR A 16 4.02 -5.58 -4.91
C THR A 16 2.77 -6.08 -4.18
N ALA A 17 2.68 -7.39 -3.93
CA ALA A 17 1.62 -7.98 -3.11
C ALA A 17 1.67 -7.47 -1.67
N GLY A 18 2.86 -7.44 -1.05
CA GLY A 18 3.05 -6.89 0.29
C GLY A 18 2.67 -5.41 0.39
N VAL A 19 3.03 -4.60 -0.61
CA VAL A 19 2.64 -3.18 -0.68
C VAL A 19 1.12 -3.04 -0.76
N THR A 20 0.46 -3.82 -1.62
CA THR A 20 -1.00 -3.83 -1.74
C THR A 20 -1.66 -4.14 -0.39
N LEU A 21 -1.12 -5.12 0.34
CA LEU A 21 -1.63 -5.52 1.64
C LEU A 21 -1.47 -4.45 2.73
N LEU A 22 -0.32 -3.78 2.78
CA LEU A 22 -0.06 -2.71 3.73
C LEU A 22 -0.97 -1.50 3.48
N LEU A 23 -1.20 -1.15 2.22
CA LEU A 23 -2.05 -0.04 1.83
C LEU A 23 -3.53 -0.29 2.12
N ASN A 24 -4.02 -1.50 1.84
CA ASN A 24 -5.38 -1.89 2.22
C ASN A 24 -5.56 -1.85 3.75
N ALA A 25 -4.57 -2.35 4.50
CA ALA A 25 -4.63 -2.29 5.96
C ALA A 25 -4.60 -0.85 6.50
N ALA A 26 -3.83 0.04 5.87
CA ALA A 26 -3.82 1.46 6.24
C ALA A 26 -5.21 2.10 6.02
N ALA A 27 -5.83 1.86 4.87
CA ALA A 27 -7.16 2.35 4.56
C ALA A 27 -8.23 1.81 5.53
N ASP A 28 -8.23 0.49 5.78
CA ASP A 28 -9.14 -0.15 6.73
C ASP A 28 -8.95 0.40 8.15
N ARG A 29 -7.71 0.72 8.53
CA ARG A 29 -7.40 1.26 9.85
C ARG A 29 -7.89 2.70 10.00
N CYS A 30 -7.70 3.56 8.99
CA CYS A 30 -8.29 4.91 8.97
C CYS A 30 -9.82 4.83 9.14
N LEU A 31 -10.49 3.98 8.36
CA LEU A 31 -11.94 3.80 8.45
C LEU A 31 -12.37 3.29 9.84
N SER A 32 -11.62 2.34 10.40
CA SER A 32 -11.90 1.81 11.73
C SER A 32 -11.78 2.89 12.79
N ILE A 33 -10.74 3.72 12.75
CA ILE A 33 -10.55 4.84 13.69
C ILE A 33 -11.73 5.80 13.62
N LEU A 34 -12.06 6.26 12.40
CA LEU A 34 -13.20 7.16 12.14
C LEU A 34 -14.54 6.58 12.59
N ALA A 35 -14.72 5.26 12.48
CA ALA A 35 -15.95 4.59 12.93
C ALA A 35 -16.03 4.43 14.46
N THR A 36 -14.88 4.31 15.14
CA THR A 36 -14.84 4.09 16.60
C THR A 36 -14.82 5.38 17.42
N ASP A 37 -14.44 6.51 16.83
CA ASP A 37 -14.51 7.82 17.48
C ASP A 37 -15.64 8.66 16.83
N PRO A 38 -16.79 8.83 17.50
CA PRO A 38 -17.93 9.56 16.96
C PRO A 38 -17.75 11.09 16.95
N ALA A 39 -16.67 11.64 17.51
CA ALA A 39 -16.40 13.08 17.49
C ALA A 39 -14.90 13.42 17.53
N PRO A 40 -14.09 12.98 16.55
CA PRO A 40 -12.73 13.48 16.44
C PRO A 40 -12.77 14.98 16.14
N ALA A 41 -11.68 15.70 16.41
CA ALA A 41 -11.57 17.05 15.88
C ALA A 41 -11.77 17.00 14.36
N LEU A 42 -12.48 17.98 13.80
CA LEU A 42 -12.84 18.00 12.38
C LEU A 42 -11.58 17.89 11.48
N GLU A 43 -10.50 18.55 11.89
CA GLU A 43 -9.20 18.50 11.21
C GLU A 43 -8.60 17.09 11.21
N ASP A 44 -8.58 16.39 12.34
CA ASP A 44 -8.10 15.00 12.44
C ASP A 44 -8.94 14.04 11.59
N SER A 45 -10.26 14.28 11.54
CA SER A 45 -11.19 13.48 10.73
C SER A 45 -10.88 13.62 9.23
N PHE A 46 -10.61 14.84 8.77
CA PHE A 46 -10.22 15.08 7.38
C PHE A 46 -8.86 14.47 7.07
N ALA A 47 -7.86 14.67 7.94
CA ALA A 47 -6.53 14.09 7.75
C ALA A 47 -6.56 12.55 7.66
N LEU A 48 -7.34 11.88 8.52
CA LEU A 48 -7.54 10.44 8.47
C LEU A 48 -8.31 9.98 7.23
N SER A 49 -9.31 10.76 6.80
CA SER A 49 -10.10 10.45 5.60
C SER A 49 -9.23 10.55 4.34
N ASP A 50 -8.45 11.62 4.21
CA ASP A 50 -7.54 11.86 3.09
C ASP A 50 -6.47 10.77 3.02
N LEU A 51 -5.84 10.44 4.15
CA LEU A 51 -4.86 9.34 4.24
C LEU A 51 -5.49 7.99 3.83
N GLY A 52 -6.70 7.70 4.32
CA GLY A 52 -7.41 6.46 4.01
C GLY A 52 -7.75 6.33 2.53
N LEU A 53 -8.27 7.40 1.91
CA LEU A 53 -8.56 7.47 0.48
C LEU A 53 -7.29 7.35 -0.36
N GLY A 54 -6.22 8.07 0.01
CA GLY A 54 -4.93 8.00 -0.67
C GLY A 54 -4.33 6.60 -0.61
N ALA A 55 -4.36 5.96 0.56
CA ALA A 55 -3.90 4.58 0.73
C ALA A 55 -4.72 3.59 -0.10
N GLN A 56 -6.05 3.74 -0.15
CA GLN A 56 -6.91 2.87 -0.95
C GLN A 56 -6.63 3.00 -2.45
N LEU A 57 -6.48 4.23 -2.96
CA LEU A 57 -6.14 4.46 -4.37
C LEU A 57 -4.77 3.89 -4.73
N ALA A 58 -3.76 4.09 -3.88
CA ALA A 58 -2.44 3.49 -4.06
C ALA A 58 -2.50 1.96 -3.99
N GLY A 59 -3.35 1.40 -3.11
CA GLY A 59 -3.60 -0.04 -3.00
C GLY A 59 -4.17 -0.63 -4.29
N HIS A 60 -5.12 0.06 -4.94
CA HIS A 60 -5.62 -0.34 -6.25
C HIS A 60 -4.55 -0.25 -7.34
N LEU A 61 -3.74 0.82 -7.36
CA LEU A 61 -2.61 0.92 -8.28
C LEU A 61 -1.62 -0.26 -8.10
N ALA A 62 -1.35 -0.65 -6.86
CA ALA A 62 -0.51 -1.81 -6.57
C ALA A 62 -1.17 -3.13 -7.00
N ARG A 63 -2.48 -3.27 -6.81
CA ARG A 63 -3.22 -4.47 -7.22
C ARG A 63 -3.24 -4.66 -8.74
N ASP A 64 -3.38 -3.57 -9.50
CA ASP A 64 -3.41 -3.60 -10.96
C ASP A 64 -2.08 -4.03 -11.58
N LEU A 65 -0.98 -3.90 -10.83
CA LEU A 65 0.35 -4.37 -11.23
C LEU A 65 0.55 -5.89 -11.03
N LEU A 66 -0.38 -6.55 -10.34
CA LEU A 66 -0.32 -7.98 -10.06
C LEU A 66 -1.15 -8.78 -11.08
N PRO A 67 -0.75 -10.00 -11.42
CA PRO A 67 -1.61 -10.94 -12.15
C PRO A 67 -2.96 -11.14 -11.44
N ALA A 68 -4.03 -11.32 -12.22
CA ALA A 68 -5.39 -11.44 -11.71
C ALA A 68 -5.57 -12.63 -10.75
N ASP A 69 -4.81 -13.71 -10.95
CA ASP A 69 -4.83 -14.96 -10.19
C ASP A 69 -3.97 -14.92 -8.92
N VAL A 70 -3.23 -13.83 -8.67
CA VAL A 70 -2.52 -13.66 -7.40
C VAL A 70 -3.54 -13.46 -6.28
N GLU A 71 -3.65 -14.47 -5.41
CA GLU A 71 -4.34 -14.33 -4.14
C GLU A 71 -3.48 -13.52 -3.18
N LEU A 72 -4.03 -12.39 -2.74
CA LEU A 72 -3.48 -11.63 -1.65
C LEU A 72 -3.82 -12.36 -0.35
N GLY A 73 -2.80 -12.75 0.42
CA GLY A 73 -3.04 -13.28 1.77
C GLY A 73 -3.72 -12.25 2.67
N SER A 74 -4.24 -12.63 3.83
CA SER A 74 -4.73 -11.64 4.80
C SER A 74 -3.56 -11.08 5.61
N PRO A 75 -3.22 -9.79 5.50
CA PRO A 75 -2.21 -9.22 6.35
C PRO A 75 -2.82 -9.01 7.74
N ARG A 76 -2.07 -9.39 8.77
CA ARG A 76 -2.23 -8.82 10.10
C ARG A 76 -0.98 -7.99 10.36
N PRO A 77 -0.88 -6.79 9.77
CA PRO A 77 0.29 -5.98 10.04
C PRO A 77 0.29 -5.65 11.53
N HIS A 78 1.47 -5.65 12.13
CA HIS A 78 1.62 -5.43 13.57
C HIS A 78 1.46 -3.95 13.95
N GLN A 79 1.52 -3.05 12.97
CA GLN A 79 1.40 -1.62 13.15
C GLN A 79 -0.08 -1.22 13.28
N ASP A 80 -0.37 -0.50 14.37
CA ASP A 80 -1.71 0.05 14.63
C ASP A 80 -1.93 1.42 13.99
N ASP A 81 -0.87 2.13 13.63
CA ASP A 81 -0.90 3.47 13.02
C ASP A 81 -0.99 3.36 11.47
N PRO A 82 -2.05 3.90 10.84
CA PRO A 82 -2.18 3.95 9.39
C PRO A 82 -0.98 4.56 8.66
N LEU A 83 -0.35 5.61 9.21
CA LEU A 83 0.76 6.28 8.54
C LEU A 83 2.02 5.41 8.54
N GLU A 84 2.26 4.67 9.63
CA GLU A 84 3.37 3.71 9.71
C GLU A 84 3.17 2.52 8.75
N LEU A 85 1.92 2.13 8.46
CA LEU A 85 1.62 1.14 7.41
C LEU A 85 1.99 1.66 6.02
N VAL A 86 1.70 2.93 5.72
CA VAL A 86 2.11 3.56 4.45
C VAL A 86 3.65 3.67 4.36
N ARG A 87 4.33 4.03 5.45
CA ARG A 87 5.80 4.05 5.52
C ARG A 87 6.39 2.68 5.29
N ALA A 88 5.80 1.64 5.88
CA ALA A 88 6.22 0.26 5.66
C ALA A 88 6.03 -0.15 4.18
N ALA A 89 4.94 0.27 3.54
CA ALA A 89 4.69 0.02 2.13
C ALA A 89 5.77 0.67 1.25
N GLU A 90 6.08 1.95 1.49
CA GLU A 90 7.14 2.66 0.79
C GLU A 90 8.51 2.00 0.99
N ALA A 91 8.87 1.69 2.24
CA ALA A 91 10.13 1.02 2.55
C ALA A 91 10.24 -0.35 1.86
N LEU A 92 9.13 -1.08 1.73
CA LEU A 92 9.10 -2.37 1.04
C LEU A 92 9.43 -2.23 -0.45
N THR A 93 9.02 -1.15 -1.12
CA THR A 93 9.40 -0.89 -2.52
C THR A 93 10.90 -0.69 -2.71
N ARG A 94 11.62 -0.28 -1.64
CA ARG A 94 13.08 -0.08 -1.65
C ARG A 94 13.88 -1.35 -1.36
N THR A 95 13.24 -2.47 -1.03
CA THR A 95 13.93 -3.74 -0.70
C THR A 95 14.47 -4.47 -1.92
N VAL A 96 14.02 -4.08 -3.11
CA VAL A 96 14.44 -4.65 -4.39
C VAL A 96 14.70 -3.52 -5.40
N PRO A 97 15.57 -3.71 -6.40
CA PRO A 97 15.75 -2.72 -7.46
C PRO A 97 14.44 -2.45 -8.23
N ILE A 98 14.23 -1.22 -8.69
CA ILE A 98 12.98 -0.82 -9.36
C ILE A 98 12.69 -1.65 -10.62
N GLU A 99 13.73 -2.11 -11.30
CA GLU A 99 13.66 -2.95 -12.51
C GLU A 99 13.14 -4.36 -12.24
N THR A 100 13.09 -4.74 -10.97
CA THR A 100 12.53 -6.04 -10.53
C THR A 100 11.03 -5.95 -10.26
N LEU A 101 10.51 -4.75 -10.01
CA LEU A 101 9.08 -4.52 -9.82
C LEU A 101 8.34 -4.60 -11.17
N PRO A 102 7.03 -4.89 -11.16
CA PRO A 102 6.22 -4.89 -12.37
C PRO A 102 6.31 -3.57 -13.16
N ALA A 103 6.16 -3.66 -14.48
CA ALA A 103 6.11 -2.46 -15.32
C ALA A 103 4.97 -1.54 -14.86
N GLY A 104 5.26 -0.25 -14.65
CA GLY A 104 4.30 0.73 -14.12
C GLY A 104 4.47 1.03 -12.62
N SER A 105 5.30 0.28 -11.89
CA SER A 105 5.56 0.51 -10.45
C SER A 105 6.10 1.91 -10.11
N SER A 106 6.67 2.64 -11.07
CA SER A 106 7.09 4.03 -10.86
C SER A 106 5.94 4.94 -10.41
N HIS A 107 4.73 4.73 -10.94
CA HIS A 107 3.56 5.51 -10.54
C HIS A 107 3.16 5.21 -9.08
N LEU A 108 3.25 3.95 -8.66
CA LEU A 108 2.99 3.54 -7.28
C LEU A 108 4.01 4.16 -6.32
N VAL A 109 5.30 4.15 -6.67
CA VAL A 109 6.36 4.75 -5.85
C VAL A 109 6.14 6.26 -5.69
N VAL A 110 5.77 6.96 -6.77
CA VAL A 110 5.44 8.39 -6.71
C VAL A 110 4.24 8.63 -5.80
N ALA A 111 3.16 7.86 -5.97
CA ALA A 111 1.97 7.98 -5.12
C ALA A 111 2.27 7.79 -3.63
N LEU A 112 3.11 6.80 -3.28
CA LEU A 112 3.57 6.58 -1.90
C LEU A 112 4.39 7.77 -1.37
N CYS A 113 5.32 8.29 -2.18
CA CYS A 113 6.13 9.46 -1.79
C CYS A 113 5.30 10.72 -1.58
N ASP A 114 4.30 10.95 -2.44
CA ASP A 114 3.41 12.10 -2.35
C ASP A 114 2.49 11.99 -1.13
N LEU A 115 1.88 10.81 -0.91
CA LEU A 115 1.06 10.55 0.26
C LEU A 115 1.86 10.73 1.57
N LEU A 116 3.09 10.24 1.64
CA LEU A 116 3.93 10.44 2.82
C LEU A 116 4.32 11.91 3.04
N ARG A 117 4.50 12.69 1.96
CA ARG A 117 4.82 14.12 2.06
C ARG A 117 3.65 14.95 2.56
N GLU A 118 2.44 14.58 2.18
CA GLU A 118 1.21 15.28 2.57
C GLU A 118 0.83 15.03 4.04
N HIS A 119 1.30 13.92 4.62
CA HIS A 119 0.99 13.48 5.98
C HIS A 119 2.23 13.41 6.91
N SER A 120 3.34 14.06 6.56
CA SER A 120 4.57 14.11 7.38
C SER A 120 4.66 15.31 8.32
#